data_AF-A0AAE2NTC6-F1
#
_entry.id   AF-A0AAE2NTC6-F1
#
_cell.length_a   1.000
_cell.length_b   1.000
_cell.length_c   1.000
_cell.angle_alpha   90.00
_cell.angle_beta   90.00
_cell.angle_gamma   90.00
#
_symmetry.space_group_name_H-M   'P 1'
#
loop_
_entity.id
_entity.type
_entity.pdbx_description
1 polymer ?
#
loop_
_entity_poly.entity_id
_entity_poly.type
_entity_poly.pdbx_seq_one_letter_code
_entity_poly.pdbx_strand_id
1 'polypeptide(L)'
;MRYLESSHPIVDRLAMCLSILCWFIYPILLFGFAYMREFQLPYYILLNLSFFMFLQVLLTVVHEKAHAYAASCFSLKTEISYRNKDKKHFRDGQKFFKPCCLFKGDAKISKIAFVTIAIAPAITLSLIFLLFLLLFKTYLSQFSDVFYFGVLLYVIKLRGCSGDISLIIGALKQSKGVKFQQLDAGNFRIL
;
A
#
# COMPACT_ATOMS: atom_id res chain seq x y z
N MET A 1 -9.14 2.19 33.13
CA MET A 1 -7.97 1.54 32.48
C MET A 1 -7.56 2.38 31.30
N ARG A 2 -6.28 2.72 31.22
CA ARG A 2 -5.75 3.77 30.33
C ARG A 2 -5.76 3.34 28.86
N TYR A 3 -6.25 4.30 28.08
CA TYR A 3 -6.32 4.47 26.65
C TYR A 3 -5.10 3.96 25.87
N LEU A 4 -5.36 3.20 24.81
CA LEU A 4 -4.48 3.11 23.65
C LEU A 4 -5.16 3.92 22.54
N GLU A 5 -4.98 5.24 22.63
CA GLU A 5 -5.07 6.15 21.49
C GLU A 5 -4.10 5.67 20.41
N SER A 6 -4.53 5.81 19.16
CA SER A 6 -3.75 5.83 17.92
C SER A 6 -2.29 5.35 18.03
N SER A 7 -1.95 4.26 17.33
CA SER A 7 -0.59 4.11 16.79
C SER A 7 -0.17 5.45 16.18
N HIS A 8 0.85 6.07 16.79
CA HIS A 8 1.03 7.52 16.82
C HIS A 8 0.83 8.20 15.45
N PRO A 9 0.01 9.25 15.34
CA PRO A 9 -0.14 10.02 14.09
C PRO A 9 1.20 10.57 13.59
N ILE A 10 2.15 10.75 14.50
CA ILE A 10 3.55 11.11 14.19
C ILE A 10 4.23 9.98 13.41
N VAL A 11 4.13 8.72 13.84
CA VAL A 11 4.73 7.56 13.14
C VAL A 11 4.08 7.35 11.77
N ASP A 12 2.78 7.61 11.65
CA ASP A 12 2.07 7.54 10.38
C ASP A 12 2.49 8.63 9.40
N ARG A 13 2.57 9.88 9.88
CA ARG A 13 3.12 11.00 9.12
C ARG A 13 4.61 10.82 8.80
N LEU A 14 5.39 10.24 9.72
CA LEU A 14 6.82 9.97 9.53
C LEU A 14 7.02 8.91 8.45
N ALA A 15 6.22 7.84 8.42
CA ALA A 15 6.27 6.83 7.38
C ALA A 15 5.87 7.40 6.01
N MET A 16 4.88 8.29 5.96
CA MET A 16 4.49 9.00 4.74
C MET A 16 5.58 9.97 4.29
N CYS A 17 6.17 10.75 5.20
CA CYS A 17 7.30 11.63 4.94
C CYS A 17 8.55 10.85 4.51
N LEU A 18 8.87 9.72 5.14
CA LEU A 18 9.95 8.81 4.74
C LEU A 18 9.68 8.21 3.36
N SER A 19 8.42 7.89 3.04
CA SER A 19 8.06 7.44 1.71
C SER A 19 8.37 8.51 0.67
N ILE A 20 7.94 9.73 0.94
CA ILE A 20 8.19 10.91 0.10
C ILE A 20 9.70 11.20 0.00
N LEU A 21 10.44 11.17 1.11
CA LEU A 21 11.89 11.37 1.18
C LEU A 21 12.66 10.30 0.42
N CYS A 22 12.30 9.01 0.56
CA CYS A 22 12.92 7.93 -0.22
C CYS A 22 12.65 8.09 -1.71
N TRP A 23 11.47 8.59 -2.09
CA TRP A 23 11.13 8.97 -3.45
C TRP A 23 11.98 10.13 -3.99
N PHE A 24 12.49 11.03 -3.13
CA PHE A 24 13.39 12.13 -3.52
C PHE A 24 14.88 11.76 -3.46
N ILE A 25 15.30 10.96 -2.49
CA ILE A 25 16.69 10.52 -2.32
C ILE A 25 17.10 9.58 -3.45
N TYR A 26 16.18 8.74 -3.95
CA TYR A 26 16.48 7.80 -5.02
C TYR A 26 16.90 8.44 -6.35
N PRO A 27 16.18 9.45 -6.87
CA PRO A 27 16.64 10.25 -7.98
C PRO A 27 18.01 10.89 -7.77
N ILE A 28 18.29 11.39 -6.56
CA ILE A 28 19.58 12.03 -6.23
C ILE A 28 20.71 10.99 -6.25
N LEU A 29 20.47 9.79 -5.71
CA LEU A 29 21.42 8.68 -5.78
C LEU A 29 21.62 8.20 -7.22
N LEU A 30 20.55 8.04 -7.99
CA LEU A 30 20.60 7.70 -9.42
C LEU A 30 21.39 8.73 -10.23
N PHE A 31 21.21 10.03 -9.94
CA PHE A 31 21.95 11.11 -10.57
C PHE A 31 23.46 11.02 -10.25
N GLY A 32 23.80 10.74 -8.99
CA GLY A 32 25.19 10.53 -8.56
C GLY A 32 25.87 9.33 -9.22
N PHE A 33 25.15 8.21 -9.39
CA PHE A 33 25.71 7.01 -10.03
C PHE A 33 25.76 7.10 -11.56
N ALA A 34 24.80 7.76 -12.19
CA ALA A 34 24.82 7.98 -13.65
C ALA A 34 26.01 8.84 -14.11
N TYR A 35 26.50 9.72 -13.24
CA TYR A 35 27.69 10.55 -13.48
C TYR A 35 29.01 9.76 -13.36
N MET A 36 29.01 8.61 -12.69
CA MET A 36 30.18 7.74 -12.42
C MET A 36 30.31 6.57 -13.41
N ARG A 37 29.73 6.74 -14.61
CA ARG A 37 29.26 5.72 -15.57
C ARG A 37 30.23 4.60 -15.97
N GLU A 38 31.55 4.72 -15.75
CA GLU A 38 32.53 3.78 -16.32
C GLU A 38 32.97 2.62 -15.39
N PHE A 39 32.73 2.67 -14.07
CA PHE A 39 33.28 1.63 -13.15
C PHE A 39 32.27 0.93 -12.23
N GLN A 40 30.97 1.24 -12.30
CA GLN A 40 30.03 0.83 -11.24
C GLN A 40 28.67 0.28 -11.71
N LEU A 41 28.55 -0.21 -12.95
CA LEU A 41 27.30 -0.80 -13.47
C LEU A 41 26.69 -1.88 -12.55
N PRO A 42 27.45 -2.82 -11.96
CA PRO A 42 26.88 -3.81 -11.04
C PRO A 42 26.28 -3.18 -9.77
N TYR A 43 26.95 -2.15 -9.21
CA TYR A 43 26.47 -1.43 -8.03
C TYR A 43 25.20 -0.62 -8.34
N TYR A 44 25.14 -0.02 -9.53
CA TYR A 44 23.95 0.65 -10.02
C TYR A 44 22.75 -0.29 -10.12
N ILE A 45 22.92 -1.48 -10.73
CA ILE A 45 21.84 -2.48 -10.84
C ILE A 45 21.39 -2.96 -9.45
N LEU A 46 22.34 -3.25 -8.56
CA LEU A 46 22.04 -3.71 -7.19
C LEU A 46 21.27 -2.64 -6.38
N LEU A 47 21.65 -1.37 -6.53
CA LEU A 47 20.96 -0.25 -5.89
C LEU A 47 19.53 -0.09 -6.40
N ASN A 48 19.33 -0.12 -7.72
CA ASN A 48 18.00 -0.05 -8.34
C ASN A 48 17.10 -1.21 -7.87
N LEU A 49 17.63 -2.44 -7.84
CA LEU A 49 16.88 -3.61 -7.37
C LEU A 49 16.52 -3.51 -5.88
N SER A 50 17.47 -3.10 -5.05
CA SER A 50 17.26 -2.94 -3.60
C SER A 50 16.19 -1.87 -3.33
N PHE A 51 16.26 -0.76 -4.04
CA PHE A 51 15.27 0.31 -3.93
C PHE A 51 13.89 -0.11 -4.44
N PHE A 52 13.83 -0.85 -5.54
CA PHE A 52 12.58 -1.41 -6.06
C PHE A 52 11.90 -2.31 -5.01
N MET A 53 12.65 -3.20 -4.37
CA MET A 53 12.15 -4.05 -3.28
C MET A 53 11.66 -3.23 -2.08
N PHE A 54 12.41 -2.21 -1.69
CA PHE A 54 12.03 -1.29 -0.61
C PHE A 54 10.74 -0.53 -0.93
N LEU A 55 10.62 0.05 -2.12
CA LEU A 55 9.41 0.74 -2.58
C LEU A 55 8.21 -0.20 -2.61
N GLN A 56 8.40 -1.46 -3.01
CA GLN A 56 7.31 -2.43 -2.96
C GLN A 56 6.78 -2.62 -1.54
N VAL A 57 7.65 -2.78 -0.54
CA VAL A 57 7.23 -2.93 0.86
C VAL A 57 6.50 -1.67 1.34
N LEU A 58 7.07 -0.50 1.03
CA LEU A 58 6.54 0.79 1.42
C LEU A 58 5.13 1.04 0.85
N LEU A 59 4.95 0.79 -0.44
CA LEU A 59 3.65 0.91 -1.10
C LEU A 59 2.61 -0.07 -0.55
N THR A 60 3.02 -1.26 -0.09
CA THR A 60 2.11 -2.16 0.64
C THR A 60 1.67 -1.57 1.98
N VAL A 61 2.59 -0.95 2.72
CA VAL A 61 2.23 -0.26 3.98
C VAL A 61 1.28 0.91 3.72
N VAL A 62 1.53 1.69 2.66
CA VAL A 62 0.63 2.77 2.24
C VAL A 62 -0.75 2.24 1.86
N HIS A 63 -0.81 1.11 1.16
CA HIS A 63 -2.07 0.44 0.81
C HIS A 63 -2.89 0.10 2.07
N GLU A 64 -2.30 -0.59 3.04
CA GLU A 64 -3.00 -0.96 4.28
C GLU A 64 -3.39 0.27 5.13
N LYS A 65 -2.56 1.31 5.13
CA LYS A 65 -2.90 2.59 5.79
C LYS A 65 -4.05 3.30 5.10
N ALA A 66 -4.19 3.20 3.78
CA ALA A 66 -5.33 3.79 3.07
C ALA A 66 -6.65 3.15 3.51
N HIS A 67 -6.67 1.82 3.69
CA HIS A 67 -7.83 1.14 4.29
C HIS A 67 -8.11 1.64 5.70
N ALA A 68 -7.09 1.69 6.56
CA ALA A 68 -7.25 2.12 7.96
C ALA A 68 -7.76 3.57 8.05
N TYR A 69 -7.23 4.47 7.23
CA TYR A 69 -7.66 5.86 7.16
C TYR A 69 -9.11 5.96 6.69
N ALA A 70 -9.49 5.30 5.60
CA ALA A 70 -10.87 5.31 5.11
C ALA A 70 -11.83 4.73 6.16
N ALA A 71 -11.43 3.68 6.89
CA ALA A 71 -12.22 3.09 7.97
C ALA A 71 -12.45 4.09 9.13
N SER A 72 -11.45 4.89 9.46
CA SER A 72 -11.55 5.90 10.52
C SER A 72 -12.60 6.98 10.21
N CYS A 73 -12.81 7.33 8.94
CA CYS A 73 -13.86 8.25 8.50
C CYS A 73 -15.27 7.73 8.80
N PHE A 74 -15.43 6.42 8.99
CA PHE A 74 -16.68 5.77 9.39
C PHE A 74 -16.69 5.35 10.87
N SER A 75 -15.79 5.89 11.69
CA SER A 75 -15.61 5.54 13.11
C SER A 75 -15.33 4.05 13.35
N LEU A 76 -14.79 3.35 12.34
CA LEU A 76 -14.38 1.96 12.47
C LEU A 76 -12.95 1.90 13.00
N LYS A 77 -12.74 1.04 14.00
CA LYS A 77 -11.42 0.81 14.58
C LYS A 77 -10.70 -0.29 13.83
N THR A 78 -9.49 -0.02 13.38
CA THR A 78 -8.64 -0.97 12.66
C THR A 78 -7.28 -1.17 13.36
N GLU A 79 -6.58 -2.23 12.98
CA GLU A 79 -5.21 -2.54 13.39
C GLU A 79 -4.45 -3.07 12.18
N ILE A 80 -3.25 -2.52 11.91
CA ILE A 80 -2.38 -3.05 10.87
C ILE A 80 -1.54 -4.15 11.49
N SER A 81 -1.83 -5.40 11.14
CA SER A 81 -1.04 -6.54 11.57
C SER A 81 0.08 -6.82 10.58
N TYR A 82 1.31 -6.88 11.08
CA TYR A 82 2.50 -7.27 10.32
C TYR A 82 2.84 -8.76 10.48
N ARG A 83 2.10 -9.48 11.33
CA ARG A 83 2.22 -10.92 11.54
C ARG A 83 0.93 -11.60 11.06
N ASN A 84 1.05 -12.57 10.18
CA ASN A 84 -0.02 -13.55 9.93
C ASN A 84 -0.16 -14.40 11.21
N LYS A 85 -1.04 -13.98 12.12
CA LYS A 85 -1.30 -14.70 13.38
C LYS A 85 -2.08 -15.99 13.15
N ASP A 86 -2.76 -16.13 12.01
CA ASP A 86 -3.54 -17.32 11.70
C ASP A 86 -2.76 -18.30 10.80
N LYS A 87 -1.88 -19.05 11.47
CA LYS A 87 -1.18 -20.23 10.95
C LYS A 87 -2.13 -21.42 10.72
N LYS A 88 -3.16 -21.28 9.88
CA LYS A 88 -3.96 -22.46 9.50
C LYS A 88 -4.00 -22.77 8.02
N HIS A 89 -3.73 -21.84 7.10
CA HIS A 89 -3.94 -22.09 5.66
C HIS A 89 -2.77 -21.75 4.71
N PHE A 90 -1.58 -21.44 5.21
CA PHE A 90 -0.39 -21.39 4.35
C PHE A 90 0.42 -22.67 4.51
N ARG A 91 0.44 -23.49 3.44
CA ARG A 91 1.42 -24.56 3.27
C ARG A 91 2.81 -24.00 3.57
N ASP A 92 3.56 -24.75 4.37
CA ASP A 92 4.90 -24.44 4.85
C ASP A 92 5.78 -23.81 3.75
N GLY A 93 6.34 -22.62 4.04
CA GLY A 93 7.47 -22.08 3.28
C GLY A 93 7.50 -20.58 3.03
N GLN A 94 6.36 -19.88 3.03
CA GLN A 94 6.33 -18.46 2.63
C GLN A 94 6.08 -17.52 3.81
N LYS A 95 7.12 -17.28 4.62
CA LYS A 95 7.17 -16.22 5.65
C LYS A 95 7.32 -14.84 5.00
N PHE A 96 6.41 -14.45 4.10
CA PHE A 96 6.48 -13.13 3.46
C PHE A 96 5.88 -12.05 4.35
N PHE A 97 6.54 -10.88 4.38
CA PHE A 97 6.02 -9.66 4.98
C PHE A 97 4.76 -9.22 4.21
N LYS A 98 3.59 -9.50 4.78
CA LYS A 98 2.28 -9.17 4.19
C LYS A 98 1.45 -8.44 5.25
N PRO A 99 1.63 -7.11 5.40
CA PRO A 99 0.81 -6.34 6.31
C PRO A 99 -0.65 -6.43 5.88
N CYS A 100 -1.57 -6.39 6.83
CA CYS A 100 -3.00 -6.41 6.56
C CYS A 100 -3.75 -5.53 7.56
N CYS A 101 -4.73 -4.77 7.08
CA CYS A 101 -5.66 -3.99 7.86
C CYS A 101 -6.79 -4.90 8.40
N LEU A 102 -6.80 -5.09 9.71
CA LEU A 102 -7.83 -5.85 10.43
C LEU A 102 -8.81 -4.91 11.13
N PHE A 103 -10.10 -5.19 11.05
CA PHE A 103 -11.12 -4.49 11.81
C PHE A 103 -11.22 -5.06 13.23
N LYS A 104 -11.34 -4.20 14.25
CA LYS A 104 -11.45 -4.65 15.65
C LYS A 104 -12.88 -5.08 15.98
N GLY A 105 -13.00 -6.32 16.47
CA GLY A 105 -14.27 -6.91 16.93
C GLY A 105 -15.21 -7.29 15.79
N ASP A 106 -16.47 -7.60 16.12
CA ASP A 106 -17.52 -7.93 15.16
C ASP A 106 -18.12 -6.67 14.49
N ALA A 107 -17.25 -5.82 13.95
CA ALA A 107 -17.64 -4.56 13.34
C ALA A 107 -18.54 -4.81 12.12
N LYS A 108 -19.78 -4.29 12.18
CA LYS A 108 -20.76 -4.39 11.10
C LYS A 108 -20.63 -3.17 10.19
N ILE A 109 -20.03 -3.36 9.03
CA ILE A 109 -19.70 -2.30 8.07
C ILE A 109 -20.86 -2.13 7.10
N SER A 110 -21.35 -0.91 6.90
CA SER A 110 -22.37 -0.63 5.88
C SER A 110 -21.79 -0.82 4.48
N LYS A 111 -22.64 -1.15 3.50
CA LYS A 111 -22.21 -1.31 2.09
C LYS A 111 -21.41 -0.10 1.57
N ILE A 112 -21.84 1.12 1.88
CA ILE A 112 -21.15 2.34 1.43
C ILE A 112 -19.76 2.41 2.07
N ALA A 113 -19.66 2.25 3.39
CA ALA A 113 -18.39 2.27 4.09
C ALA A 113 -17.45 1.18 3.56
N PHE A 114 -17.97 -0.03 3.33
CA PHE A 114 -17.20 -1.15 2.79
C PHE A 114 -16.58 -0.82 1.42
N VAL A 115 -17.39 -0.31 0.47
CA VAL A 115 -16.91 0.05 -0.86
C VAL A 115 -15.87 1.18 -0.79
N THR A 116 -16.12 2.21 0.01
CA THR A 116 -15.18 3.33 0.21
C THR A 116 -13.85 2.86 0.79
N ILE A 117 -13.88 1.95 1.76
CA ILE A 117 -12.66 1.41 2.36
C ILE A 117 -11.91 0.56 1.35
N ALA A 118 -12.61 -0.33 0.62
CA ALA A 118 -11.98 -1.21 -0.36
C ALA A 118 -11.34 -0.45 -1.54
N ILE A 119 -11.92 0.67 -1.99
CA ILE A 119 -11.38 1.44 -3.12
C ILE A 119 -10.24 2.41 -2.73
N ALA A 120 -10.13 2.76 -1.44
CA ALA A 120 -9.17 3.76 -0.95
C ALA A 120 -7.71 3.52 -1.36
N PRO A 121 -7.16 2.29 -1.35
CA PRO A 121 -5.79 2.06 -1.79
C PRO A 121 -5.58 2.31 -3.27
N ALA A 122 -6.53 1.93 -4.13
CA ALA A 122 -6.43 2.15 -5.56
C ALA A 122 -6.36 3.65 -5.88
N ILE A 123 -7.22 4.45 -5.23
CA ILE A 123 -7.20 5.93 -5.35
C ILE A 123 -5.86 6.48 -4.86
N THR A 124 -5.40 6.06 -3.68
CA THR A 124 -4.15 6.55 -3.07
C THR A 124 -2.94 6.25 -3.94
N LEU A 125 -2.83 5.02 -4.47
CA LEU A 125 -1.75 4.63 -5.36
C LEU A 125 -1.79 5.37 -6.70
N SER A 126 -2.99 5.65 -7.22
CA SER A 126 -3.18 6.42 -8.44
C SER A 126 -2.72 7.87 -8.27
N LEU A 127 -3.01 8.49 -7.11
CA LEU A 127 -2.53 9.83 -6.78
C LEU A 127 -1.00 9.88 -6.64
N ILE A 128 -0.39 8.88 -6.00
CA ILE A 128 1.07 8.77 -5.91
C ILE A 128 1.68 8.64 -7.30
N PHE A 129 1.07 7.85 -8.18
CA PHE A 129 1.55 7.69 -9.55
C PHE A 129 1.39 8.97 -10.39
N LEU A 130 0.30 9.72 -10.22
CA LEU A 130 0.14 11.03 -10.87
C LEU A 130 1.22 12.02 -10.41
N LEU A 131 1.53 12.06 -9.10
CA LEU A 131 2.62 12.86 -8.57
C LEU A 131 3.97 12.43 -9.17
N PHE A 132 4.21 11.12 -9.30
CA PHE A 132 5.38 10.59 -9.97
C PHE A 132 5.49 11.06 -11.41
N LEU A 133 4.41 10.97 -12.20
CA LEU A 133 4.41 11.42 -13.60
C LEU A 133 4.73 12.92 -13.71
N LEU A 134 4.20 13.73 -12.79
CA LEU A 134 4.48 15.16 -12.73
C LEU A 134 5.96 15.43 -12.42
N LEU A 135 6.50 14.79 -11.38
CA LEU A 135 7.92 14.92 -11.01
C LEU A 135 8.85 14.39 -12.09
N PHE A 136 8.46 13.30 -12.75
CA PHE A 136 9.22 12.71 -13.84
C PHE A 136 9.37 13.70 -14.98
N LYS A 137 8.26 14.30 -15.41
CA LYS A 137 8.25 15.31 -16.48
C LYS A 137 9.14 16.51 -16.14
N THR A 138 9.12 16.97 -14.88
CA THR A 138 9.81 18.21 -14.48
C THR A 138 11.29 18.02 -14.17
N TYR A 139 11.69 16.91 -13.54
CA TYR A 139 13.03 16.75 -12.97
C TYR A 139 13.80 15.54 -13.47
N LEU A 140 13.10 14.51 -13.97
CA LEU A 140 13.70 13.20 -14.25
C LEU A 140 13.55 12.78 -15.71
N SER A 141 13.15 13.69 -16.59
CA SER A 141 12.89 13.38 -18.01
C SER A 141 14.10 12.79 -18.74
N GLN A 142 15.31 13.04 -18.24
CA GLN A 142 16.57 12.49 -18.74
C GLN A 142 16.83 11.04 -18.30
N PHE A 143 16.04 10.50 -17.35
CA PHE A 143 16.24 9.18 -16.74
C PHE A 143 15.11 8.21 -17.13
N SER A 144 15.12 7.76 -18.39
CA SER A 144 14.10 6.84 -18.93
C SER A 144 13.90 5.57 -18.07
N ASP A 145 14.97 5.03 -17.48
CA ASP A 145 14.89 3.81 -16.68
C ASP A 145 14.01 4.00 -15.43
N VAL A 146 14.07 5.17 -14.81
CA VAL A 146 13.26 5.53 -13.63
C VAL A 146 11.78 5.58 -14.00
N PHE A 147 11.45 6.06 -15.21
CA PHE A 147 10.10 6.01 -15.74
C PHE A 147 9.58 4.58 -15.83
N TYR A 148 10.33 3.70 -16.50
CA TYR A 148 9.95 2.30 -16.68
C TYR A 148 9.79 1.58 -15.33
N PHE A 149 10.68 1.82 -14.37
CA PHE A 149 10.56 1.25 -13.03
C PHE A 149 9.33 1.75 -12.28
N GLY A 150 9.04 3.05 -12.33
CA GLY A 150 7.85 3.62 -11.68
C GLY A 150 6.55 3.07 -12.27
N VAL A 151 6.46 2.97 -13.60
CA VAL A 151 5.32 2.36 -14.30
C VAL A 151 5.16 0.88 -13.93
N LEU A 152 6.27 0.12 -13.93
CA LEU A 152 6.23 -1.31 -13.57
C LEU A 152 5.75 -1.52 -12.12
N LEU A 153 6.25 -0.72 -11.16
CA LEU A 153 5.80 -0.77 -9.77
C LEU A 153 4.30 -0.47 -9.64
N TYR A 154 3.82 0.53 -10.37
CA TYR A 154 2.41 0.90 -10.37
C TYR A 154 1.52 -0.25 -10.88
N VAL A 155 1.89 -0.87 -12.00
CA VAL A 155 1.13 -2.02 -12.56
C VAL A 155 1.11 -3.20 -11.59
N ILE A 156 2.25 -3.54 -10.99
CA ILE A 156 2.33 -4.63 -10.00
C ILE A 156 1.41 -4.34 -8.80
N LYS A 157 1.37 -3.09 -8.33
CA LYS A 157 0.54 -2.72 -7.17
C LYS A 157 -0.95 -2.65 -7.50
N LEU A 158 -1.33 -2.16 -8.67
CA LEU A 158 -2.73 -2.23 -9.13
C LEU A 158 -3.22 -3.68 -9.25
N ARG A 159 -2.37 -4.60 -9.73
CA ARG A 159 -2.68 -6.02 -9.74
C ARG A 159 -2.89 -6.56 -8.32
N GLY A 160 -2.13 -6.06 -7.35
CA GLY A 160 -2.31 -6.35 -5.92
C GLY A 160 -3.69 -5.93 -5.38
N CYS A 161 -4.28 -4.85 -5.89
CA CYS A 161 -5.61 -4.36 -5.52
C CYS A 161 -6.77 -5.14 -6.19
N SER A 162 -6.49 -6.14 -7.02
CA SER A 162 -7.53 -6.91 -7.71
C SER A 162 -8.48 -7.65 -6.75
N GLY A 163 -7.97 -8.05 -5.58
CA GLY A 163 -8.79 -8.60 -4.50
C GLY A 163 -9.84 -7.60 -4.00
N ASP A 164 -9.44 -6.35 -3.77
CA ASP A 164 -10.35 -5.30 -3.31
C ASP A 164 -11.40 -4.95 -4.35
N ILE A 165 -11.02 -4.94 -5.64
CA ILE A 165 -11.95 -4.74 -6.75
C ILE A 165 -12.99 -5.88 -6.78
N SER A 166 -12.56 -7.12 -6.58
CA SER A 166 -13.47 -8.27 -6.51
C SER A 166 -14.47 -8.12 -5.34
N LEU A 167 -13.99 -7.68 -4.17
CA LEU A 167 -14.82 -7.38 -3.01
C LEU A 167 -15.84 -6.26 -3.30
N ILE A 168 -15.42 -5.18 -3.97
CA ILE A 168 -16.31 -4.09 -4.38
C ILE A 168 -17.40 -4.60 -5.31
N ILE A 169 -17.05 -5.36 -6.35
CA ILE A 169 -18.02 -5.94 -7.30
C ILE A 169 -19.01 -6.85 -6.56
N GLY A 170 -18.52 -7.68 -5.64
CA GLY A 170 -19.34 -8.53 -4.78
C GLY A 170 -20.33 -7.72 -3.94
N ALA A 171 -19.87 -6.65 -3.28
CA ALA A 171 -20.72 -5.79 -2.47
C ALA A 171 -21.74 -5.00 -3.31
N LEU A 172 -21.37 -4.54 -4.50
CA LEU A 172 -22.27 -3.80 -5.40
C LEU A 172 -23.48 -4.64 -5.83
N LYS A 173 -23.31 -5.96 -6.01
CA LYS A 173 -24.40 -6.89 -6.33
C LYS A 173 -25.39 -7.13 -5.18
N GLN A 174 -25.03 -6.80 -3.93
CA GLN A 174 -25.89 -6.99 -2.76
C GLN A 174 -26.93 -5.87 -2.59
N SER A 175 -28.00 -6.13 -1.83
CA SER A 175 -29.00 -5.11 -1.50
C SER A 175 -28.43 -4.00 -0.61
N LYS A 176 -29.06 -2.81 -0.60
CA LYS A 176 -28.53 -1.62 0.10
C LYS A 176 -28.43 -1.78 1.63
N GLY A 177 -29.20 -2.69 2.23
CA GLY A 177 -29.27 -2.88 3.68
C GLY A 177 -28.23 -3.86 4.25
N VAL A 178 -27.49 -4.56 3.40
CA VAL A 178 -26.52 -5.59 3.82
C VAL A 178 -25.37 -4.97 4.61
N LYS A 179 -24.98 -5.67 5.67
CA LYS A 179 -23.77 -5.34 6.44
C LYS A 179 -22.69 -6.37 6.17
N PHE A 180 -21.45 -5.92 6.19
CA PHE A 180 -20.27 -6.75 5.98
C PHE A 180 -19.50 -6.86 7.29
N GLN A 181 -18.95 -8.04 7.56
CA GLN A 181 -18.08 -8.26 8.69
C GLN A 181 -16.84 -9.03 8.24
N GLN A 182 -15.67 -8.55 8.65
CA GLN A 182 -14.42 -9.24 8.36
C GLN A 182 -14.36 -10.55 9.17
N LEU A 183 -14.13 -11.67 8.49
CA LEU A 183 -13.88 -12.97 9.11
C LEU A 183 -12.39 -13.14 9.40
N ASP A 184 -11.57 -12.95 8.37
CA ASP A 184 -10.11 -13.06 8.39
C ASP A 184 -9.50 -12.04 7.41
N ALA A 185 -8.17 -11.93 7.39
CA ALA A 185 -7.43 -11.07 6.46
C ALA A 185 -7.93 -11.21 5.01
N GLY A 186 -8.59 -10.18 4.49
CA GLY A 186 -9.17 -10.14 3.13
C GLY A 186 -10.50 -10.89 2.93
N ASN A 187 -11.05 -11.57 3.94
CA ASN A 187 -12.30 -12.31 3.84
C ASN A 187 -13.43 -11.60 4.61
N PHE A 188 -14.58 -11.42 3.95
CA PHE A 188 -15.76 -10.78 4.54
C PHE A 188 -16.98 -11.69 4.41
N ARG A 189 -17.77 -11.77 5.48
CA ARG A 189 -19.12 -12.35 5.45
C ARG A 189 -20.18 -11.26 5.28
N ILE A 190 -21.26 -11.64 4.61
CA ILE A 190 -22.51 -10.88 4.51
C ILE A 190 -23.37 -11.24 5.73
N LEU A 191 -23.93 -10.20 6.38
CA LEU A 191 -24.86 -10.29 7.51
C LEU A 191 -26.27 -9.88 7.10
#